data_AF-W1WCF3-F1
#
_entry.id   AF-W1WCF3-F1
#
_cell.length_a   1.000
_cell.length_b   1.000
_cell.length_c   1.000
_cell.angle_alpha   90.00
_cell.angle_beta   90.00
_cell.angle_gamma   90.00
#
_symmetry.space_group_name_H-M   'P 1'
#
loop_
_entity.id
_entity.type
_entity.pdbx_description
1 polymer ?
#
loop_
_entity_poly.entity_id
_entity_poly.type
_entity_poly.pdbx_seq_one_letter_code
_entity_poly.pdbx_strand_id
1 'polypeptide(L)'
;MPLFPPLVTGVVITSIGLSIIQVGIDWAAGGKGNPQYGNPVYLGISFAVLIFILLITRYAKGFMSNVAVLLGIVFGFLLSWMMNEVNLSGLHDASWFAIVTPMSFGMPIFDPVSILTMTA
;
A
#
# COMPACT_ATOMS: atom_id res chain seq x y z
N MET A 1 -5.77 20.21 26.41
CA MET A 1 -7.11 19.60 26.58
C MET A 1 -7.07 18.25 25.88
N PRO A 2 -7.24 17.11 26.57
CA PRO A 2 -7.49 15.84 25.87
C PRO A 2 -8.90 15.92 25.29
N LEU A 3 -9.02 16.57 24.13
CA LEU A 3 -10.31 16.85 23.46
C LEU A 3 -11.03 15.56 23.03
N PHE A 4 -10.35 14.42 23.11
CA PHE A 4 -10.91 13.11 22.79
C PHE A 4 -10.57 12.13 23.92
N PRO A 5 -11.56 11.63 24.68
CA PRO A 5 -11.34 10.57 25.65
C PRO A 5 -10.80 9.32 24.94
N PRO A 6 -10.09 8.42 25.66
CA PRO A 6 -9.44 7.23 25.07
C PRO A 6 -10.38 6.38 24.20
N LEU A 7 -11.68 6.38 24.51
CA LEU A 7 -12.71 5.71 23.74
C LEU A 7 -12.86 6.27 22.32
N VAL A 8 -12.81 7.59 22.12
CA VAL A 8 -12.97 8.21 20.79
C VAL A 8 -11.72 7.97 19.95
N THR A 9 -10.54 8.14 20.55
CA THR A 9 -9.27 7.88 19.86
C THR A 9 -9.16 6.43 19.39
N GLY A 10 -9.58 5.46 20.24
CA GLY A 10 -9.58 4.04 19.87
C GLY A 10 -10.54 3.71 18.72
N VAL A 11 -11.75 4.29 18.73
CA VAL A 11 -12.73 4.12 17.64
C VAL A 11 -12.20 4.71 16.32
N VAL A 12 -11.61 5.90 16.35
CA VAL A 12 -11.04 6.55 15.16
C VAL A 12 -9.89 5.73 14.59
N ILE A 13 -8.95 5.26 15.41
CA ILE A 13 -7.82 4.42 14.95
C ILE A 13 -8.33 3.12 14.32
N THR A 14 -9.34 2.49 14.92
CA THR A 14 -9.93 1.26 14.39
C THR A 14 -10.64 1.51 13.06
N SER A 15 -11.35 2.64 12.94
CA SER A 15 -11.99 3.05 11.68
C SER A 15 -10.97 3.29 10.58
N ILE A 16 -9.85 3.98 10.87
CA ILE A 16 -8.77 4.21 9.91
C ILE A 16 -8.18 2.87 9.45
N GLY A 17 -7.92 1.96 10.39
CA GLY A 17 -7.43 0.62 10.06
C GLY A 17 -8.37 -0.15 9.14
N LEU A 18 -9.67 -0.17 9.45
CA LEU A 18 -10.70 -0.83 8.63
C LEU A 18 -10.80 -0.24 7.22
N SER A 19 -10.70 1.09 7.09
CA SER A 19 -10.71 1.75 5.78
C SER A 19 -9.50 1.39 4.92
N ILE A 20 -8.31 1.29 5.53
CA ILE A 20 -7.08 0.96 4.79
C ILE A 20 -7.04 -0.52 4.36
N ILE A 21 -7.68 -1.42 5.11
CA ILE A 21 -7.77 -2.85 4.74
C ILE A 21 -8.40 -3.02 3.36
N GLN A 22 -9.42 -2.24 3.01
CA GLN A 22 -10.08 -2.32 1.70
C GLN A 22 -9.10 -2.02 0.56
N VAL A 23 -8.31 -0.97 0.71
CA VAL A 23 -7.26 -0.61 -0.26
C VAL A 23 -6.21 -1.71 -0.34
N GLY A 24 -5.81 -2.29 0.79
CA GLY A 24 -4.88 -3.42 0.80
C GLY A 24 -5.38 -4.64 0.02
N ILE A 25 -6.68 -4.95 0.13
CA ILE A 25 -7.31 -6.06 -0.61
C ILE A 25 -7.34 -5.77 -2.11
N ASP A 26 -7.72 -4.55 -2.51
CA ASP A 26 -7.73 -4.15 -3.92
C ASP A 26 -6.34 -4.30 -4.56
N TRP A 27 -5.29 -3.97 -3.83
CA TRP A 27 -3.90 -4.13 -4.27
C TRP A 27 -3.48 -5.59 -4.34
N ALA A 28 -3.87 -6.41 -3.34
CA ALA A 28 -3.61 -7.84 -3.35
C ALA A 28 -4.29 -8.57 -4.53
N ALA A 29 -5.44 -8.05 -4.99
CA ALA A 29 -6.17 -8.58 -6.14
C ALA A 29 -5.64 -8.10 -7.51
N GLY A 30 -4.59 -7.27 -7.56
CA GLY A 30 -3.99 -6.78 -8.80
C GLY A 30 -4.27 -5.31 -9.15
N GLY A 31 -4.88 -4.56 -8.23
CA GLY A 31 -5.07 -3.11 -8.34
C GLY A 31 -6.42 -2.71 -8.95
N LYS A 32 -7.01 -1.64 -8.41
CA LYS A 32 -8.30 -1.11 -8.87
C LYS A 32 -8.20 -0.62 -10.32
N GLY A 33 -9.01 -1.19 -11.21
CA GLY A 33 -9.04 -0.84 -12.64
C GLY A 33 -8.17 -1.73 -13.54
N ASN A 34 -7.54 -2.79 -13.00
CA ASN A 34 -6.84 -3.78 -13.80
C ASN A 34 -7.83 -4.75 -14.49
N PRO A 35 -7.73 -4.99 -15.82
CA PRO A 35 -8.54 -6.01 -16.50
C PRO A 35 -8.39 -7.41 -15.92
N GLN A 36 -7.25 -7.69 -15.28
CA GLN A 36 -6.91 -8.96 -14.65
C GLN A 36 -7.14 -8.93 -13.12
N TYR A 37 -8.08 -8.11 -12.64
CA TYR A 37 -8.46 -8.04 -11.23
C TYR A 37 -8.95 -9.39 -10.72
N GLY A 38 -8.38 -9.86 -9.61
CA GLY A 38 -8.70 -11.15 -9.02
C GLY A 38 -8.04 -12.34 -9.72
N ASN A 39 -7.01 -12.12 -10.56
CA ASN A 39 -6.23 -13.23 -11.11
C ASN A 39 -5.69 -14.11 -9.96
N PRO A 40 -5.88 -15.45 -10.02
CA PRO A 40 -5.33 -16.37 -9.05
C PRO A 40 -3.82 -16.19 -8.81
N VAL A 41 -3.08 -15.72 -9.82
CA VAL A 41 -1.65 -15.41 -9.71
C VAL A 41 -1.38 -14.30 -8.69
N TYR A 42 -2.03 -13.13 -8.81
CA TYR A 42 -1.80 -12.00 -7.89
C TYR A 42 -2.26 -12.31 -6.47
N LEU A 43 -3.39 -13.00 -6.35
CA LEU A 43 -3.91 -13.44 -5.06
C LEU A 43 -2.97 -14.46 -4.41
N GLY A 44 -2.41 -15.38 -5.21
CA GLY A 44 -1.43 -16.37 -4.77
C GLY A 44 -0.13 -15.75 -4.27
N ILE A 45 0.42 -14.77 -5.01
CA ILE A 45 1.62 -14.03 -4.59
C ILE A 45 1.35 -13.28 -3.27
N SER A 46 0.25 -12.54 -3.21
CA SER A 46 -0.11 -11.76 -2.02
C SER A 46 -0.31 -12.64 -0.79
N PHE A 47 -0.94 -13.80 -0.97
CA PHE A 47 -1.12 -14.79 0.08
C PHE A 47 0.19 -15.41 0.55
N ALA A 48 1.11 -15.73 -0.37
CA ALA A 48 2.44 -16.24 -0.04
C ALA A 48 3.25 -15.21 0.76
N VAL A 49 3.23 -13.94 0.37
CA VAL A 49 3.88 -12.84 1.10
C VAL A 49 3.27 -12.68 2.49
N LEU A 50 1.94 -12.73 2.61
CA LEU A 50 1.25 -12.65 3.90
C LEU A 50 1.67 -13.79 4.83
N ILE A 51 1.69 -15.03 4.34
CA ILE A 51 2.16 -16.19 5.12
C ILE A 51 3.61 -15.98 5.57
N PHE A 52 4.47 -15.51 4.66
CA PHE A 52 5.87 -15.28 4.96
C PHE A 52 6.07 -14.24 6.08
N ILE A 53 5.36 -13.11 6.00
CA ILE A 53 5.38 -12.07 7.05
C ILE A 53 4.84 -12.63 8.37
N LEU A 54 3.73 -13.38 8.34
CA LEU A 54 3.17 -14.00 9.55
C LEU A 54 4.11 -15.03 10.19
N LEU A 55 4.82 -15.82 9.40
CA LEU A 55 5.82 -16.75 9.91
C LEU A 55 6.96 -16.00 10.59
N ILE A 56 7.53 -14.98 9.94
CA ILE A 56 8.64 -14.23 10.53
C ILE A 56 8.20 -13.49 11.79
N THR A 57 7.06 -12.79 11.75
CA THR A 57 6.55 -12.06 12.93
C THR A 57 6.19 -12.99 14.09
N ARG A 58 5.77 -14.23 13.82
CA ARG A 58 5.46 -15.23 14.86
C ARG A 58 6.71 -15.86 15.46
N TYR A 59 7.71 -16.21 14.65
CA TYR A 59 8.90 -16.94 15.11
C TYR A 59 10.04 -16.03 15.56
N ALA A 60 10.12 -14.81 15.03
CA ALA A 60 11.20 -13.89 15.34
C ALA A 60 10.80 -12.89 16.43
N LYS A 61 11.69 -12.67 17.41
CA LYS A 61 11.47 -11.75 18.54
C LYS A 61 12.38 -10.53 18.43
N GLY A 62 11.90 -9.38 18.89
CA GLY A 62 12.66 -8.13 18.93
C GLY A 62 12.81 -7.48 17.55
N PHE A 63 14.01 -7.01 17.23
CA PHE A 63 14.32 -6.26 16.01
C PHE A 63 13.89 -6.98 14.71
N MET A 64 14.02 -8.30 14.67
CA MET A 64 13.65 -9.10 13.50
C MET A 64 12.14 -9.05 13.17
N SER A 65 11.26 -8.78 14.14
CA SER A 65 9.83 -8.65 13.89
C SER A 65 9.48 -7.33 13.17
N ASN A 66 10.19 -6.24 13.48
CA ASN A 66 10.03 -4.97 12.77
C ASN A 66 10.54 -5.04 11.32
N VAL A 67 11.62 -5.78 11.08
CA VAL A 67 12.19 -5.97 9.74
C VAL A 67 11.41 -7.00 8.91
N ALA A 68 10.49 -7.74 9.52
CA ALA A 68 9.69 -8.77 8.85
C ALA A 68 8.90 -8.22 7.65
N VAL A 69 8.32 -7.02 7.78
CA VAL A 69 7.59 -6.39 6.68
C VAL A 69 8.53 -6.06 5.51
N LEU A 70 9.72 -5.54 5.82
CA LEU A 70 10.73 -5.23 4.79
C LEU A 70 11.21 -6.50 4.08
N LEU A 71 11.49 -7.57 4.82
CA LEU A 71 11.82 -8.87 4.24
C LEU A 71 10.67 -9.44 3.40
N GLY A 72 9.42 -9.24 3.84
CA GLY A 72 8.23 -9.63 3.10
C GLY A 72 8.11 -8.92 1.75
N ILE A 73 8.40 -7.62 1.70
CA ILE A 73 8.40 -6.85 0.44
C ILE A 73 9.48 -7.38 -0.52
N VAL A 74 10.69 -7.63 -0.02
CA VAL A 74 11.79 -8.21 -0.83
C VAL A 74 11.41 -9.59 -1.36
N PHE A 75 10.83 -10.44 -0.52
CA PHE A 75 10.36 -11.77 -0.90
C PHE A 75 9.23 -11.71 -1.93
N GLY A 76 8.27 -10.79 -1.75
CA GLY A 76 7.19 -10.56 -2.71
C GLY A 76 7.69 -10.11 -4.07
N PHE A 77 8.66 -9.20 -4.10
CA PHE A 77 9.29 -8.76 -5.34
C PHE A 77 10.01 -9.92 -6.06
N LEU A 78 10.74 -10.77 -5.33
CA LEU A 78 11.39 -11.95 -5.89
C LEU A 78 10.36 -12.94 -6.47
N LEU A 79 9.25 -13.19 -5.78
CA LEU A 79 8.17 -14.04 -6.29
C LEU A 79 7.55 -13.47 -7.56
N SER A 80 7.23 -12.18 -7.58
CA SER A 80 6.70 -11.50 -8.76
C SER A 80 7.67 -11.57 -9.94
N TRP A 81 8.98 -11.46 -9.69
CA TRP A 81 10.02 -11.62 -10.70
C TRP A 81 10.00 -13.04 -11.29
N MET A 82 9.92 -14.08 -10.44
CA MET A 82 9.85 -15.47 -10.90
C MET A 82 8.57 -15.76 -11.71
N MET A 83 7.47 -15.06 -11.41
CA MET A 83 6.21 -15.16 -12.15
C MET A 83 6.17 -14.29 -13.42
N ASN A 84 7.27 -13.60 -13.74
CA ASN A 84 7.46 -12.81 -14.96
C ASN A 84 6.45 -11.64 -15.13
N GLU A 85 5.86 -11.18 -14.03
CA GLU A 85 4.89 -10.06 -13.96
C GLU A 85 5.59 -8.71 -13.68
N VAL A 86 6.93 -8.68 -13.65
CA VAL A 86 7.70 -7.46 -13.36
C VAL A 86 8.11 -6.79 -14.67
N ASN A 87 7.55 -5.61 -14.94
CA ASN A 87 7.98 -4.77 -16.06
C ASN A 87 9.10 -3.82 -15.61
N LEU A 88 10.34 -4.09 -16.04
CA LEU A 88 11.52 -3.26 -15.76
C LEU A 88 11.82 -2.24 -16.87
N SER A 89 10.97 -2.14 -17.89
CA SER A 89 11.24 -1.34 -19.08
C SER A 89 11.39 0.16 -18.77
N GLY A 90 10.70 0.67 -17.74
CA GLY A 90 10.81 2.05 -17.30
C GLY A 90 12.04 2.37 -16.44
N LEU A 91 12.82 1.37 -16.02
CA LEU A 91 13.99 1.59 -15.16
C LEU A 91 15.18 2.21 -15.94
N HIS A 92 15.26 1.95 -17.24
CA HIS A 92 16.32 2.47 -18.10
C HIS A 92 16.13 3.94 -18.50
N ASP A 93 14.88 4.41 -18.56
CA ASP A 93 14.55 5.81 -18.88
C ASP A 93 14.51 6.72 -17.63
N ALA A 94 14.66 6.14 -16.44
CA ALA A 94 14.66 6.90 -15.19
C ALA A 94 15.97 7.68 -15.04
N SER A 95 15.89 9.01 -15.18
CA SER A 95 17.02 9.91 -14.92
C SER A 95 17.48 9.81 -13.46
N TRP A 96 18.78 9.64 -13.23
CA TRP A 96 19.39 9.57 -11.88
C TRP A 96 19.07 10.78 -11.00
N PHE A 97 18.80 11.92 -11.62
CA PHE A 97 18.31 13.14 -10.99
C PHE A 97 17.03 13.60 -11.69
N ALA A 98 15.89 13.35 -11.06
CA ALA A 98 14.61 13.93 -11.46
C ALA A 98 14.37 15.19 -10.61
N ILE A 99 14.34 16.35 -11.24
CA ILE A 99 13.80 17.56 -10.60
C ILE A 99 12.29 17.35 -10.47
N VAL A 100 11.78 17.36 -9.23
CA VAL A 100 10.34 17.34 -8.97
C VAL A 100 9.77 18.61 -9.61
N THR A 101 9.17 18.48 -10.79
CA THR A 101 8.45 19.59 -11.40
C THR A 101 7.26 19.91 -10.50
N PRO A 102 7.19 21.11 -9.91
CA PRO A 102 5.98 21.51 -9.22
C PRO A 102 4.85 21.45 -10.25
N MET A 103 3.77 20.70 -9.95
CA MET A 103 2.63 20.37 -10.83
C MET A 103 2.70 19.07 -11.65
N SER A 104 3.48 18.06 -11.25
CA SER A 104 3.40 16.71 -11.87
C SER A 104 2.04 16.01 -11.73
N PHE A 105 1.22 16.44 -10.76
CA PHE A 105 -0.12 15.90 -10.48
C PHE A 105 -1.27 16.80 -11.01
N GLY A 106 -0.96 17.84 -11.79
CA GLY A 106 -1.92 18.81 -12.34
C GLY A 106 -1.86 20.20 -11.67
N MET A 107 -2.52 21.19 -12.29
CA MET A 107 -2.76 22.50 -11.64
C MET A 107 -3.72 22.30 -10.45
N PRO A 108 -3.56 23.02 -9.33
CA PRO A 108 -4.52 22.98 -8.24
C PRO A 108 -5.92 23.33 -8.78
N ILE A 109 -6.83 22.35 -8.74
CA ILE A 109 -8.19 22.49 -9.23
C ILE A 109 -9.02 23.02 -8.06
N PHE A 110 -9.40 24.29 -8.13
CA PHE A 110 -10.29 24.89 -7.14
C PHE A 110 -11.73 24.57 -7.53
N ASP A 111 -12.25 23.44 -7.03
CA ASP A 111 -13.66 23.10 -7.16
C ASP A 111 -14.45 23.74 -5.99
N PRO A 112 -15.27 24.77 -6.25
CA PRO A 112 -16.03 25.46 -5.21
C PRO A 112 -17.01 24.55 -4.47
N VAL A 113 -17.49 23.48 -5.13
CA VAL A 113 -18.42 22.50 -4.55
C VAL A 113 -17.68 21.59 -3.58
N SER A 114 -16.48 21.14 -3.94
CA SER A 114 -15.62 20.32 -3.05
C SER A 114 -15.15 21.10 -1.83
N ILE A 115 -14.87 22.40 -1.99
CA ILE A 115 -14.52 23.29 -0.88
C ILE A 115 -15.73 23.44 0.06
N LEU A 116 -16.91 23.73 -0.47
CA LEU A 116 -18.12 23.84 0.35
C LEU A 116 -18.47 22.54 1.08
N THR A 117 -18.31 21.38 0.44
CA THR A 117 -18.63 20.07 1.05
C THR A 117 -17.59 19.56 2.05
N MET A 118 -16.32 19.98 1.95
CA MET A 118 -15.29 19.66 2.95
C MET A 118 -15.25 20.65 4.12
N THR A 119 -15.83 21.85 3.97
CA THR A 119 -15.83 22.91 4.99
C THR A 119 -17.15 23.00 5.76
N ALA A 120 -18.27 22.54 5.18
CA ALA A 120 -19.58 22.42 5.84
C ALA A 120 -19.69 21.13 6.66
#